data_AF-A0AA41YMP5-F1
#
_entry.id   AF-A0AA41YMP5-F1
#
_cell.length_a   1.000
_cell.length_b   1.000
_cell.length_c   1.000
_cell.angle_alpha   90.00
_cell.angle_beta   90.00
_cell.angle_gamma   90.00
#
_symmetry.space_group_name_H-M   'P 1'
#
loop_
_entity.id
_entity.type
_entity.pdbx_description
1 polymer ?
#
loop_
_entity_poly.entity_id
_entity_poly.type
_entity_poly.pdbx_seq_one_letter_code
_entity_poly.pdbx_strand_id
1 'polypeptide(L)' 'MDFLATTETMIAAWHGITPPNDAARRMAADLANTIRAFEAARDQMRFEDEPSSFEAALQETKE' A
#
# COMPACT_ATOMS: atom_id res chain seq x y z
N MET A 1 11.33 9.39 -8.36
CA MET A 1 10.57 10.32 -7.50
C MET A 1 10.78 9.86 -6.07
N ASP A 2 11.14 10.75 -5.14
CA ASP A 2 11.39 10.38 -3.75
C ASP A 2 10.05 10.15 -3.01
N PHE A 3 9.83 8.94 -2.50
CA PHE A 3 8.57 8.53 -1.84
C PHE A 3 8.25 9.43 -0.65
N LEU A 4 9.25 9.73 0.20
CA LEU A 4 9.03 10.51 1.40
C LEU A 4 8.67 11.96 1.06
N ALA A 5 9.48 12.62 0.24
CA ALA A 5 9.22 14.01 -0.16
C ALA A 5 7.87 14.19 -0.87
N THR A 6 7.49 13.23 -1.71
CA THR A 6 6.19 13.27 -2.42
C THR A 6 5.03 13.11 -1.46
N THR A 7 5.14 12.15 -0.54
CA THR A 7 4.12 11.88 0.48
C THR A 7 3.98 13.06 1.44
N GLU A 8 5.08 13.63 1.94
CA GLU A 8 5.07 14.83 2.79
C GLU A 8 4.39 16.01 2.06
N THR A 9 4.69 16.21 0.78
CA THR A 9 4.08 17.28 -0.03
C THR A 9 2.58 17.07 -0.18
N MET A 10 2.13 15.85 -0.46
CA MET A 10 0.69 15.53 -0.54
C MET A 10 -0.01 15.74 0.79
N ILE A 11 0.57 15.25 1.89
CA ILE A 11 -0.02 15.37 3.23
C ILE A 11 -0.15 16.86 3.62
N ALA A 12 0.89 17.66 3.37
CA ALA A 12 0.84 19.09 3.63
C ALA A 12 -0.24 19.78 2.79
N ALA A 13 -0.33 19.47 1.49
CA ALA A 13 -1.28 20.09 0.58
C ALA A 13 -2.75 19.77 0.92
N TRP A 14 -3.06 18.52 1.27
CA TRP A 14 -4.44 18.07 1.46
C TRP A 14 -4.90 18.02 2.91
N HIS A 15 -3.97 17.90 3.86
CA HIS A 15 -4.27 17.74 5.27
C HIS A 15 -3.67 18.83 6.16
N GLY A 16 -2.80 19.70 5.63
CA GLY A 16 -2.15 20.77 6.41
C GLY A 16 -1.22 20.26 7.50
N ILE A 17 -0.83 18.98 7.44
CA ILE A 17 0.01 18.33 8.44
C ILE A 17 1.46 18.33 7.95
N THR A 18 2.38 18.66 8.85
CA THR A 18 3.83 18.51 8.64
C THR A 18 4.40 17.63 9.76
N PRO A 19 5.54 16.95 9.53
CA PRO A 19 6.17 16.17 10.59
C PRO A 19 6.52 17.07 11.78
N PRO A 20 6.12 16.70 13.02
CA PRO A 20 6.33 17.55 14.19
C PRO A 20 7.79 17.57 14.68
N ASN A 21 8.62 16.60 14.27
CA ASN A 21 10.03 16.49 14.62
C ASN A 21 10.77 15.50 13.69
N ASP A 22 12.09 15.44 13.84
CA ASP A 22 12.96 14.57 13.05
C ASP A 22 12.69 13.07 13.25
N ALA A 23 12.30 12.65 14.46
CA ALA A 23 12.00 11.25 14.72
C ALA A 23 10.77 10.78 13.93
N ALA A 24 9.71 11.61 13.87
CA ALA A 24 8.53 11.34 13.06
C ALA A 24 8.88 11.24 11.57
N ARG A 25 9.76 12.11 11.06
CA ARG A 25 10.24 12.05 9.67
C ARG A 25 10.99 10.75 9.37
N ARG A 26 11.87 10.29 10.27
CA ARG A 26 12.61 9.03 10.11
C ARG A 26 11.66 7.83 10.10
N MET A 27 10.71 7.78 11.04
CA MET A 27 9.70 6.73 11.09
C MET A 27 8.84 6.69 9.81
N ALA A 28 8.46 7.85 9.26
CA ALA A 28 7.75 7.93 8.00
C ALA A 28 8.60 7.43 6.81
N ALA A 29 9.91 7.71 6.82
CA ALA A 29 10.83 7.19 5.81
C ALA A 29 10.91 5.66 5.82
N ASP A 30 10.86 5.05 7.01
CA ASP A 30 10.92 3.59 7.17
C ASP A 30 9.72 2.87 6.56
N LEU A 31 8.57 3.55 6.42
CA LEU A 31 7.39 2.99 5.75
C LEU A 31 7.68 2.55 4.31
N ALA A 32 8.63 3.20 3.63
CA ALA A 32 9.06 2.80 2.28
C ALA A 32 9.66 1.38 2.28
N ASN A 33 10.38 0.97 3.34
CA ASN A 33 10.87 -0.39 3.49
C ASN A 33 9.73 -1.38 3.67
N THR A 34 8.75 -1.04 4.49
CA THR A 34 7.56 -1.87 4.74
C THR A 34 6.75 -2.08 3.45
N ILE A 35 6.53 -1.03 2.67
CA ILE A 35 5.84 -1.12 1.36
C ILE A 35 6.61 -2.07 0.44
N ARG A 36 7.93 -1.92 0.32
CA ARG A 36 8.76 -2.82 -0.49
C ARG A 36 8.68 -4.28 -0.03
N ALA A 37 8.64 -4.51 1.28
CA ALA A 37 8.50 -5.86 1.83
C ALA A 37 7.15 -6.48 1.44
N PHE A 38 6.06 -5.70 1.51
CA PHE A 38 4.75 -6.15 1.04
C PHE A 38 4.71 -6.38 -0.47
N GLU A 39 5.34 -5.51 -1.28
CA GLU A 39 5.44 -5.70 -2.73
C GLU A 39 6.21 -6.98 -3.08
N ALA A 40 7.29 -7.29 -2.36
CA ALA A 40 8.04 -8.52 -2.54
C ALA A 40 7.26 -9.78 -2.11
N ALA A 41 6.43 -9.65 -1.08
CA ALA A 41 5.56 -10.74 -0.60
C ALA A 41 4.31 -10.93 -1.49
N ARG A 42 3.86 -9.90 -2.21
CA ARG A 42 2.63 -9.91 -3.02
C ARG A 42 2.60 -11.04 -4.04
N ASP A 43 3.72 -11.31 -4.70
CA ASP A 43 3.80 -12.35 -5.73
C ASP A 43 4.24 -13.72 -5.17
N GLN A 44 4.47 -13.80 -3.86
CA GLN A 44 4.82 -15.05 -3.15
C GLN A 44 3.60 -15.71 -2.51
N MET A 45 2.56 -14.92 -2.22
CA MET A 45 1.25 -15.46 -1.86
C MET A 45 0.58 -15.94 -3.15
N ARG A 46 0.98 -17.13 -3.64
CA ARG A 46 0.06 -17.91 -4.49
C ARG A 46 -1.24 -17.99 -3.68
N PHE A 47 -2.30 -17.43 -4.26
CA PHE A 47 -3.68 -17.68 -3.86
C PHE A 47 -3.90 -19.20 -3.98
N GLU A 48 -3.40 -19.98 -3.02
CA GLU A 48 -3.64 -21.41 -3.02
C GLU A 48 -5.05 -21.61 -2.46
N ASP A 49 -5.92 -22.01 -3.39
CA ASP A 49 -7.13 -22.81 -3.21
C ASP A 49 -8.40 -22.13 -2.69
N GLU A 50 -8.88 -21.09 -3.38
CA GLU A 50 -10.34 -20.95 -3.53
C GLU A 50 -10.71 -20.54 -4.97
N PRO A 51 -11.56 -21.31 -5.69
CA PRO A 51 -11.92 -21.07 -7.08
C PRO A 51 -13.01 -19.99 -7.19
N SER A 52 -12.88 -18.87 -6.50
CA SER A 52 -13.79 -17.74 -6.64
C SER A 52 -13.10 -16.59 -7.36
N SER A 53 -12.57 -16.87 -8.56
CA SER A 53 -12.31 -15.78 -9.49
C SER A 53 -13.62 -15.02 -9.71
N PHE A 54 -13.53 -13.71 -9.89
CA PHE A 54 -14.71 -12.88 -10.14
C PHE A 54 -15.53 -13.43 -11.33
N GLU A 55 -14.88 -13.94 -12.39
CA GLU A 55 -15.57 -14.63 -13.47
C GLU A 55 -16.32 -15.91 -13.04
N ALA A 56 -15.75 -16.74 -12.14
CA ALA A 56 -16.42 -17.94 -11.64
C ALA A 56 -17.68 -17.59 -10.81
N ALA A 57 -17.55 -16.63 -9.89
CA ALA A 57 -18.67 -16.13 -9.10
C ALA A 57 -19.75 -15.43 -9.96
N LEU A 58 -19.35 -14.71 -11.01
CA LEU A 58 -20.27 -14.09 -11.96
C LEU A 58 -21.02 -15.12 -12.81
N GLN A 59 -20.43 -16.29 -13.06
CA GLN A 59 -21.09 -17.36 -13.81
C GLN A 59 -22.07 -18.17 -12.95
N GLU A 60 -21.75 -18.41 -11.68
CA GLU A 60 -22.64 -19.09 -10.72
C GLU A 60 -23.93 -18.30 -10.43
N THR A 61 -23.90 -16.97 -10.55
CA THR A 61 -25.03 -16.08 -10.24
C THR A 61 -26.02 -15.85 -11.40
N LYS A 62 -25.91 -16.60 -12.50
CA LYS A 62 -26.75 -16.44 -13.71
C LYS A 62 -28.07 -17.24 -13.72
N GLU A 63 -28.55 -17.72 -12.57
CA GLU A 63 -29.90 -18.28 -12.43
C GLU A 63 -30.95 -17.17 -12.17
#